data_AF-A0A4R4IL86-F1
#
_entry.id   AF-A0A4R4IL86-F1
#
_cell.length_a   1.000
_cell.length_b   1.000
_cell.length_c   1.000
_cell.angle_alpha   90.00
_cell.angle_beta   90.00
_cell.angle_gamma   90.00
#
_symmetry.space_group_name_H-M   'P 1'
#
loop_
_entity.id
_entity.type
_entity.pdbx_description
1 polymer ?
#
loop_
_entity_poly.entity_id
_entity_poly.type
_entity_poly.pdbx_seq_one_letter_code
_entity_poly.pdbx_strand_id
1 'polypeptide(L)' 'KTLAEDCFYFCHDNEITDERAIGGFLYLLVERHINQFEHIPLAWLTALRDPQWPGYYRMETLLKSELGFIPD' A
#
# COMPACT_ATOMS: atom_id res chain seq x y z
N LYS A 1 9.64 -8.25 13.06
CA LYS A 1 8.36 -8.15 12.32
C LYS A 1 8.67 -8.46 10.87
N THR A 2 7.74 -9.09 10.16
CA THR A 2 7.87 -9.33 8.72
C THR A 2 7.38 -8.12 7.95
N LEU A 3 7.81 -7.95 6.68
CA LEU A 3 7.30 -6.90 5.80
C LEU A 3 5.76 -6.91 5.75
N ALA A 4 5.16 -8.10 5.68
CA ALA A 4 3.72 -8.26 5.63
C ALA A 4 3.03 -7.75 6.89
N GLU A 5 3.59 -8.03 8.07
CA GLU A 5 3.07 -7.49 9.35
C GLU A 5 3.18 -5.96 9.40
N ASP A 6 4.33 -5.40 9.02
CA ASP A 6 4.53 -3.95 9.05
C ASP A 6 3.61 -3.23 8.05
N CYS A 7 3.40 -3.79 6.86
CA CYS A 7 2.42 -3.31 5.89
C CYS A 7 0.99 -3.42 6.41
N PHE A 8 0.62 -4.53 7.05
CA PHE A 8 -0.72 -4.70 7.63
C PHE A 8 -1.02 -3.64 8.68
N TYR A 9 -0.11 -3.43 9.65
CA TYR A 9 -0.29 -2.40 10.67
C TYR A 9 -0.27 -1.00 10.07
N PHE A 10 0.62 -0.72 9.12
CA PHE A 10 0.63 0.56 8.42
C PHE A 10 -0.69 0.84 7.72
N CYS A 11 -1.23 -0.13 6.99
CA CYS A 11 -2.52 0.01 6.30
C CYS A 11 -3.65 0.24 7.32
N HIS A 12 -3.69 -0.56 8.38
CA HIS A 12 -4.72 -0.43 9.41
C HIS A 12 -4.67 0.93 10.14
N ASP A 13 -3.48 1.41 10.49
CA ASP A 13 -3.28 2.73 11.13
C ASP A 13 -3.68 3.90 10.21
N ASN A 14 -3.79 3.65 8.90
CA ASN A 14 -4.17 4.63 7.90
C ASN A 14 -5.56 4.35 7.30
N GLU A 15 -6.42 3.60 8.01
CA GLU A 15 -7.81 3.31 7.59
C GLU A 15 -7.91 2.58 6.24
N ILE A 16 -6.89 1.80 5.89
CA ILE A 16 -6.86 0.89 4.75
C ILE A 16 -7.04 -0.52 5.31
N THR A 17 -8.30 -0.92 5.49
CA THR A 17 -8.66 -2.20 6.12
C THR A 17 -9.19 -3.24 5.13
N ASP A 18 -9.38 -2.86 3.87
CA ASP A 18 -9.86 -3.74 2.82
C ASP A 18 -8.78 -4.76 2.41
N GLU A 19 -9.14 -6.04 2.37
CA GLU A 19 -8.21 -7.13 2.08
C GLU A 19 -7.61 -7.01 0.67
N ARG A 20 -8.38 -6.55 -0.32
CA ARG A 20 -7.88 -6.37 -1.69
C ARG A 20 -6.91 -5.20 -1.76
N ALA A 21 -7.17 -4.11 -1.03
CA ALA A 21 -6.25 -2.99 -0.94
C ALA A 21 -4.91 -3.39 -0.30
N ILE A 22 -4.95 -4.15 0.80
CA ILE A 22 -3.74 -4.65 1.47
C ILE A 22 -3.00 -5.66 0.58
N GLY A 23 -3.73 -6.59 -0.04
CA GLY A 23 -3.17 -7.57 -0.98
C GLY A 23 -2.51 -6.90 -2.18
N GLY A 24 -3.17 -5.91 -2.77
CA GLY A 24 -2.63 -5.10 -3.87
C GLY A 24 -1.35 -4.36 -3.46
N PHE A 25 -1.28 -3.84 -2.23
CA PHE A 25 -0.06 -3.22 -1.74
C PHE A 25 1.09 -4.20 -1.63
N LEU A 26 0.86 -5.37 -1.03
CA LEU A 26 1.87 -6.43 -0.93
C LEU A 26 2.31 -6.90 -2.33
N TYR A 27 1.38 -7.04 -3.26
CA TYR A 27 1.68 -7.36 -4.66
C TYR A 27 2.61 -6.32 -5.29
N LEU A 28 2.31 -5.03 -5.14
CA LEU A 28 3.16 -3.94 -5.63
C LEU A 28 4.58 -4.02 -5.05
N LEU A 29 4.73 -4.34 -3.76
CA LEU A 29 6.05 -4.49 -3.14
C LEU A 29 6.84 -5.65 -3.75
N VAL A 30 6.19 -6.77 -4.03
CA VAL A 30 6.80 -7.94 -4.67
C VAL A 30 7.24 -7.60 -6.11
N GLU A 31 6.38 -6.98 -6.91
CA GLU A 31 6.68 -6.57 -8.29
C GLU A 31 7.85 -5.57 -8.36
N ARG A 32 8.06 -4.77 -7.31
CA ARG A 32 9.12 -3.77 -7.21
C ARG A 32 10.36 -4.27 -6.47
N HIS A 33 10.38 -5.56 -6.09
CA HIS A 33 11.46 -6.19 -5.33
C HIS A 33 11.78 -5.49 -3.99
N ILE A 34 10.77 -4.93 -3.34
CA ILE A 34 10.88 -4.27 -2.05
C ILE A 34 10.63 -5.30 -0.95
N ASN A 35 11.69 -5.70 -0.26
CA ASN A 35 11.65 -6.76 0.77
C ASN A 35 11.70 -6.23 2.21
N GLN A 36 11.80 -4.92 2.39
CA GLN A 36 11.94 -4.26 3.69
C GLN A 36 11.09 -2.99 3.69
N PHE A 37 10.42 -2.70 4.81
CA PHE A 37 9.45 -1.61 4.90
C PHE A 37 10.13 -0.24 4.73
N GLU A 38 11.38 -0.12 5.19
CA GLU A 38 12.20 1.08 5.10
C GLU A 38 12.58 1.44 3.66
N HIS A 39 12.47 0.49 2.72
CA HIS A 39 12.73 0.71 1.30
C HIS A 39 11.48 1.13 0.52
N ILE A 40 10.31 1.19 1.18
CA ILE A 40 9.10 1.69 0.53
C ILE A 40 9.27 3.17 0.20
N PRO A 41 9.01 3.60 -1.06
CA PRO A 41 9.11 4.99 -1.44
C PRO A 41 8.29 5.90 -0.53
N LEU A 42 8.93 6.94 0.00
CA LEU A 42 8.29 7.91 0.89
C LEU A 42 7.06 8.57 0.24
N ALA A 43 7.09 8.76 -1.08
CA ALA A 43 5.96 9.30 -1.83
C ALA A 43 4.70 8.43 -1.70
N TRP A 44 4.85 7.10 -1.72
CA TRP A 44 3.74 6.17 -1.54
C TRP A 44 3.21 6.24 -0.10
N LEU A 45 4.10 6.19 0.88
CA LEU A 45 3.71 6.28 2.30
C LEU A 45 3.00 7.61 2.59
N THR A 46 3.42 8.70 1.96
CA THR A 46 2.80 10.02 2.09
C THR A 46 1.40 10.02 1.47
N ALA A 47 1.24 9.49 0.26
CA ALA A 47 -0.05 9.36 -0.39
C ALA A 47 -1.03 8.50 0.41
N LEU A 48 -0.55 7.37 0.97
CA LEU A 48 -1.34 6.46 1.80
C LEU A 48 -1.57 6.97 3.24
N ARG A 49 -1.02 8.14 3.61
CA ARG A 49 -1.30 8.82 4.89
C ARG A 49 -2.25 10.00 4.75
N ASP A 50 -2.57 10.41 3.52
CA ASP A 50 -3.41 11.58 3.28
C ASP A 50 -4.84 11.36 3.83
N PRO A 51 -5.31 12.10 4.85
CA PRO A 51 -6.62 11.87 5.45
C PRO A 51 -7.76 12.46 4.61
N GLN A 52 -7.48 13.19 3.51
CA GLN A 52 -8.52 13.82 2.69
C GLN A 52 -9.40 12.81 1.96
N TRP A 53 -8.87 11.60 1.70
CA TRP A 53 -9.54 10.59 0.90
C TRP A 53 -9.65 9.25 1.64
N PRO A 54 -10.70 8.46 1.37
CA PRO A 54 -10.82 7.12 1.94
C PRO A 54 -9.59 6.24 1.66
N GLY A 55 -9.24 5.36 2.60
CA GLY A 55 -8.07 4.48 2.46
C GLY A 55 -8.06 3.65 1.18
N TYR A 56 -9.19 3.02 0.82
CA TYR A 56 -9.31 2.25 -0.41
C TYR A 56 -8.98 3.08 -1.66
N TYR A 57 -9.46 4.34 -1.71
CA TYR A 57 -9.26 5.22 -2.86
C TYR A 57 -7.79 5.60 -3.04
N ARG A 58 -7.10 5.88 -1.93
CA ARG A 58 -5.66 6.20 -1.93
C ARG A 58 -4.83 5.01 -2.39
N MET A 59 -5.18 3.80 -1.93
CA MET A 59 -4.53 2.58 -2.37
C MET A 59 -4.77 2.31 -3.86
N GLU A 60 -6.02 2.36 -4.32
CA GLU A 60 -6.34 2.18 -5.74
C GLU A 60 -5.61 3.18 -6.64
N THR A 61 -5.52 4.43 -6.22
CA THR A 61 -4.80 5.49 -6.95
C THR A 61 -3.31 5.15 -7.06
N LEU A 62 -2.70 4.70 -5.96
CA LEU A 62 -1.31 4.24 -5.95
C LEU A 62 -1.11 3.05 -6.90
N LEU A 63 -1.95 2.01 -6.79
CA LEU A 63 -1.84 0.80 -7.60
C LEU A 63 -2.00 1.10 -9.10
N LYS A 64 -2.99 1.91 -9.47
CA LYS A 64 -3.16 2.37 -10.86
C LYS A 64 -1.96 3.18 -11.36
N SER A 65 -1.37 4.03 -10.52
CA SER A 65 -0.18 4.83 -10.87
C SER A 65 1.06 3.97 -11.09
N GLU A 66 1.27 2.95 -10.25
CA GLU A 66 2.51 2.16 -10.25
C GLU A 66 2.46 0.92 -11.14
N LEU A 67 1.30 0.26 -11.21
CA LEU A 67 1.10 -1.00 -11.95
C LEU A 67 0.33 -0.81 -13.25
N GLY A 68 -0.43 0.28 -13.39
CA GLY A 68 -1.36 0.49 -14.50
C GLY A 68 -2.68 -0.28 -14.36
N PHE A 69 -2.85 -1.08 -13.31
CA PHE A 69 -4.07 -1.84 -13.00
C PHE A 69 -4.20 -2.05 -11.47
N ILE A 70 -5.34 -2.60 -11.04
CA ILE A 70 -5.56 -3.05 -9.65
C ILE A 70 -5.50 -4.58 -9.66
N PRO A 71 -4.60 -5.22 -8.90
CA PRO A 71 -4.55 -6.68 -8.77
C PRO A 71 -5.84 -7.23 -8.14
N ASP A 72 -6.29 -8.41 -8.59
CA ASP A 72 -7.45 -9.13 -8.06
C ASP A 72 -7.19 -9.78 -6.68
#